data_AF-A0A1Q6YJC3-F1
#
_entry.id   AF-A0A1Q6YJC3-F1
#
_cell.length_a   1.000
_cell.length_b   1.000
_cell.length_c   1.000
_cell.angle_alpha   90.00
_cell.angle_beta   90.00
_cell.angle_gamma   90.00
#
_symmetry.space_group_name_H-M   'P 1'
#
loop_
_entity.id
_entity.type
_entity.pdbx_description
1 polymer ?
#
loop_
_entity_poly.entity_id
_entity_poly.type
_entity_poly.pdbx_seq_one_letter_code
_entity_poly.pdbx_strand_id
1 'polypeptide(L)'
;MKPRAEGTIPPESKIFILPNTSFVIDGHYWAIPKGVSAAEQEVVLDLMKFMRRPEQQALTWKAFIGPSIKAATLDRAPADIQQLVKEHWRPEYTDMEKKYKIVPQLPVKELIAAMDRWDKEVGAQRIKKF
;
A
#
# COMPACT_ATOMS: atom_id res chain seq x y z
N MET A 1 -0.05 -4.22 -9.23
CA MET A 1 -0.29 -5.58 -9.76
C MET A 1 -1.77 -5.88 -9.99
N LYS A 2 -2.65 -5.58 -9.03
CA LYS A 2 -4.10 -5.77 -9.16
C LYS A 2 -4.73 -5.26 -10.48
N PRO A 3 -4.48 -4.03 -10.97
CA PRO A 3 -5.06 -3.59 -12.25
C PRO A 3 -4.63 -4.42 -13.47
N ARG A 4 -3.45 -5.06 -13.41
CA ARG A 4 -3.02 -6.03 -14.44
C ARG A 4 -3.75 -7.36 -14.31
N ALA A 5 -3.96 -7.82 -13.07
CA ALA A 5 -4.73 -9.04 -12.80
C ALA A 5 -6.20 -8.89 -13.22
N GLU A 6 -6.75 -7.67 -13.14
CA GLU A 6 -8.11 -7.33 -13.58
C GLU A 6 -8.19 -6.94 -15.07
N GLY A 7 -7.07 -6.99 -15.81
CA GLY A 7 -7.03 -6.68 -17.24
C GLY A 7 -7.18 -5.19 -17.61
N THR A 8 -7.19 -4.29 -16.63
CA THR A 8 -7.22 -2.83 -16.87
C THR A 8 -5.92 -2.30 -17.47
N ILE A 9 -4.81 -2.99 -17.22
CA ILE A 9 -3.49 -2.68 -17.77
C ILE A 9 -3.01 -3.89 -18.59
N PRO A 10 -2.48 -3.69 -19.83
CA PRO A 10 -2.00 -4.79 -20.64
C PRO A 10 -0.94 -5.66 -19.93
N PRO A 11 -1.01 -7.01 -20.04
CA PRO A 11 -0.13 -7.91 -19.32
C PRO A 11 1.37 -7.69 -19.55
N GLU A 12 1.74 -7.26 -20.76
CA GLU A 12 3.09 -7.00 -21.23
C GLU A 12 3.67 -5.66 -20.77
N SER A 13 2.85 -4.80 -20.15
CA SER A 13 3.30 -3.52 -19.59
C SER A 13 4.44 -3.72 -18.59
N LYS A 14 5.52 -2.95 -18.77
CA LYS A 14 6.71 -2.99 -17.92
C LYS A 14 6.89 -1.69 -17.15
N ILE A 15 7.61 -1.78 -16.04
CA ILE A 15 8.09 -0.61 -15.32
C ILE A 15 9.54 -0.31 -15.70
N PHE A 16 9.91 0.95 -15.57
CA PHE A 16 11.28 1.40 -15.52
C PHE A 16 11.41 2.32 -14.31
N ILE A 17 12.52 2.20 -13.58
CA ILE A 17 12.78 2.98 -12.37
C ILE A 17 13.93 3.93 -12.68
N LEU A 18 13.70 5.22 -12.46
CA LEU A 18 14.69 6.25 -12.72
C LEU A 18 15.92 6.06 -11.81
N PRO A 19 17.13 6.37 -12.29
CA PRO A 19 18.31 6.42 -11.43
C PRO A 19 18.07 7.33 -10.22
N ASN A 20 18.60 6.96 -9.06
CA ASN A 20 18.47 7.69 -7.79
C ASN A 20 17.03 7.83 -7.26
N THR A 21 16.09 7.01 -7.72
CA THR A 21 14.73 6.96 -7.14
C THR A 21 14.80 6.54 -5.67
N SER A 22 14.20 7.34 -4.80
CA SER A 22 13.87 6.96 -3.41
C SER A 22 12.39 6.66 -3.33
N PHE A 23 12.04 5.47 -2.85
CA PHE A 23 10.64 5.09 -2.62
C PHE A 23 10.21 5.61 -1.26
N VAL A 24 9.19 6.46 -1.23
CA VAL A 24 8.51 6.83 0.00
C VAL A 24 7.63 5.65 0.41
N ILE A 25 7.84 5.11 1.61
CA ILE A 25 7.00 4.03 2.11
C ILE A 25 5.59 4.54 2.39
N ASP A 26 4.60 3.81 1.88
CA ASP A 26 3.19 4.02 2.19
C ASP A 26 2.75 2.95 3.19
N GLY A 27 2.24 3.38 4.34
CA GLY A 27 1.80 2.53 5.43
C GLY A 27 0.35 2.83 5.80
N HIS A 28 -0.50 1.80 5.75
CA HIS A 28 -1.87 1.90 6.24
C HIS A 28 -1.91 1.50 7.71
N TYR A 29 -2.42 2.39 8.57
CA TYR A 29 -2.48 2.18 10.00
C TYR A 29 -3.91 2.13 10.50
N TRP A 30 -4.17 1.26 11.47
CA TRP A 30 -5.37 1.35 12.27
C TRP A 30 -5.28 2.56 13.19
N ALA A 31 -6.35 3.34 13.25
CA ALA A 31 -6.50 4.46 14.18
C ALA A 31 -7.90 4.43 14.80
N ILE A 32 -7.99 4.73 16.09
CA ILE A 32 -9.26 4.93 16.80
C ILE A 32 -9.43 6.44 17.00
N PRO A 33 -10.49 7.05 16.47
CA PRO A 33 -10.74 8.48 16.68
C PRO A 33 -10.90 8.83 18.15
N LYS A 34 -10.56 10.08 18.50
CA LYS A 34 -10.85 10.59 19.85
C LYS A 34 -12.37 10.67 20.04
N GLY A 35 -12.83 10.36 21.25
CA GLY A 35 -14.25 10.46 21.63
C GLY A 35 -15.07 9.18 21.41
N VAL A 36 -14.48 8.11 20.86
CA VAL A 36 -15.13 6.79 20.81
C VAL A 36 -15.30 6.26 22.24
N SER A 37 -16.48 5.73 22.57
CA SER A 37 -16.78 5.26 23.93
C SER A 37 -15.93 4.03 24.29
N ALA A 38 -15.72 3.77 25.58
CA ALA A 38 -14.93 2.62 26.03
C ALA A 38 -15.50 1.29 25.51
N ALA A 39 -16.83 1.11 25.56
CA ALA A 39 -17.48 -0.10 25.07
C ALA A 39 -17.26 -0.32 23.56
N GLU A 40 -17.30 0.74 22.75
CA GLU A 40 -17.01 0.64 21.32
C GLU A 40 -15.52 0.35 21.05
N GLN A 41 -14.62 0.93 21.85
CA GLN A 41 -13.18 0.64 21.73
C GLN A 41 -12.88 -0.83 21.96
N GLU A 42 -13.56 -1.49 22.92
CA GLU A 42 -13.40 -2.93 23.15
C GLU A 42 -13.77 -3.75 21.91
N VAL A 43 -14.92 -3.46 21.29
CA VAL A 43 -15.36 -4.12 20.04
C VAL A 43 -14.37 -3.87 18.90
N VAL A 44 -13.86 -2.64 18.77
CA VAL A 44 -12.87 -2.30 17.75
C VAL A 44 -11.56 -3.07 17.96
N LEU A 45 -11.09 -3.19 19.20
CA LEU A 45 -9.89 -3.97 19.53
C LEU A 45 -10.07 -5.46 19.24
N ASP A 46 -11.25 -6.02 19.50
CA ASP A 46 -11.58 -7.39 19.14
C ASP A 46 -11.58 -7.61 17.62
N LEU A 47 -12.11 -6.66 16.85
CA LEU A 47 -12.02 -6.68 15.39
C LEU A 47 -10.56 -6.60 14.91
N MET A 48 -9.75 -5.69 15.47
CA MET A 48 -8.33 -5.59 15.12
C MET A 48 -7.59 -6.90 15.40
N LYS A 49 -7.88 -7.54 16.54
CA LYS A 49 -7.32 -8.85 16.92
C LYS A 49 -7.74 -9.95 15.95
N PHE A 50 -9.00 -9.98 15.53
CA PHE A 50 -9.49 -10.90 14.50
C PHE A 50 -8.78 -10.67 13.17
N MET A 51 -8.76 -9.43 12.68
CA MET A 51 -8.17 -9.07 11.39
C MET A 51 -6.65 -9.30 11.33
N ARG A 52 -5.97 -9.31 12.48
CA ARG A 52 -4.53 -9.58 12.57
C ARG A 52 -4.20 -11.08 12.51
N ARG A 53 -5.17 -12.00 12.57
CA ARG A 53 -4.87 -13.43 12.50
C ARG A 53 -4.24 -13.80 11.15
N PRO A 54 -3.31 -14.80 11.10
CA PRO A 54 -2.61 -15.16 9.87
C PRO A 54 -3.54 -15.48 8.69
N GLU A 55 -4.64 -16.17 8.93
CA GLU A 55 -5.63 -16.52 7.92
C GLU A 55 -6.35 -15.29 7.34
N GLN A 56 -6.64 -14.28 8.16
CA GLN A 56 -7.25 -13.03 7.70
C GLN A 56 -6.25 -12.19 6.92
N GLN A 57 -5.02 -12.09 7.43
CA GLN A 57 -3.94 -11.36 6.76
C GLN A 57 -3.52 -12.02 5.45
N ALA A 58 -3.60 -13.35 5.31
CA ALA A 58 -3.29 -14.03 4.06
C ALA A 58 -4.25 -13.66 2.91
N LEU A 59 -5.45 -13.15 3.21
CA LEU A 59 -6.37 -12.66 2.18
C LEU A 59 -5.87 -11.38 1.49
N THR A 60 -4.98 -10.61 2.12
CA THR A 60 -4.47 -9.35 1.54
C THR A 60 -3.54 -9.57 0.35
N TRP A 61 -3.02 -10.79 0.16
CA TRP A 61 -2.28 -11.19 -1.04
C TRP A 61 -3.08 -10.94 -2.33
N LYS A 62 -4.42 -11.06 -2.28
CA LYS A 62 -5.31 -10.76 -3.42
C LYS A 62 -5.19 -9.31 -3.91
N ALA A 63 -4.88 -8.37 -3.01
CA ALA A 63 -4.68 -6.97 -3.34
C ALA A 63 -3.25 -6.65 -3.81
N PHE A 64 -2.31 -7.60 -3.70
CA PHE A 64 -0.89 -7.41 -3.97
C PHE A 64 -0.22 -6.33 -3.10
N ILE A 65 -0.77 -6.08 -1.90
CA ILE A 65 -0.22 -5.16 -0.89
C ILE A 65 0.62 -5.95 0.13
N GLY A 66 0.37 -7.26 0.25
CA GLY A 66 1.03 -8.14 1.21
C GLY A 66 0.45 -8.02 2.63
N PRO A 67 0.75 -8.97 3.51
CA PRO A 67 0.28 -8.98 4.89
C PRO A 67 1.10 -8.03 5.78
N SER A 68 0.48 -7.53 6.85
CA SER A 68 1.19 -6.73 7.88
C SER A 68 1.97 -7.59 8.89
N ILE A 69 1.83 -8.91 8.83
CA ILE A 69 2.50 -9.85 9.74
C ILE A 69 3.26 -10.94 8.95
N LYS A 70 4.46 -11.29 9.44
CA LYS A 70 5.33 -12.29 8.80
C LYS A 70 4.72 -13.70 8.76
N ALA A 71 3.82 -14.00 9.70
CA ALA A 71 3.18 -15.32 9.78
C ALA A 71 2.11 -15.55 8.69
N ALA A 72 1.67 -14.52 7.96
CA ALA A 72 0.64 -14.66 6.93
C ALA A 72 1.27 -14.90 5.55
N THR A 73 2.06 -15.96 5.45
CA THR A 73 2.78 -16.32 4.22
C THR A 73 1.80 -16.68 3.08
N LEU A 74 2.27 -16.60 1.83
CA LEU A 74 1.43 -16.84 0.65
C LEU A 74 0.84 -18.26 0.62
N ASP A 75 1.56 -19.26 1.11
CA ASP A 75 1.09 -20.65 1.21
C ASP A 75 -0.13 -20.83 2.14
N ARG A 76 -0.40 -19.86 3.01
CA ARG A 76 -1.59 -19.83 3.88
C ARG A 76 -2.79 -19.17 3.21
N ALA A 77 -2.63 -18.54 2.05
CA ALA A 77 -3.73 -17.96 1.31
C ALA A 77 -4.56 -19.07 0.61
N PRO A 78 -5.85 -18.83 0.36
CA PRO A 78 -6.65 -19.66 -0.55
C PRO A 78 -5.96 -19.95 -1.89
N ALA A 79 -6.22 -21.12 -2.46
CA ALA A 79 -5.52 -21.62 -3.66
C ALA A 79 -5.69 -20.70 -4.88
N ASP A 80 -6.85 -20.07 -5.04
CA ASP A 80 -7.12 -19.09 -6.08
C ASP A 80 -6.24 -17.83 -5.93
N ILE A 81 -6.01 -17.36 -4.70
CA ILE A 81 -5.13 -16.23 -4.42
C ILE A 81 -3.66 -16.61 -4.67
N GLN A 82 -3.25 -17.82 -4.30
CA GLN A 82 -1.89 -18.31 -4.59
C GLN A 82 -1.63 -18.31 -6.10
N GLN A 83 -2.57 -18.85 -6.87
CA GLN A 83 -2.48 -18.89 -8.33
C GLN A 83 -2.48 -17.48 -8.93
N LEU A 84 -3.37 -16.59 -8.47
CA LEU A 84 -3.42 -15.19 -8.90
C LEU A 84 -2.08 -14.48 -8.69
N VAL A 85 -1.47 -14.64 -7.52
CA VAL A 85 -0.16 -14.05 -7.25
C VAL A 85 0.90 -14.67 -8.15
N LYS A 86 0.91 -16.00 -8.30
CA LYS A 86 1.89 -16.70 -9.15
C LYS A 86 1.84 -16.23 -10.61
N GLU A 87 0.65 -16.05 -11.17
CA GLU A 87 0.45 -15.64 -12.57
C GLU A 87 0.85 -14.19 -12.81
N HIS A 88 0.52 -13.30 -11.87
CA HIS A 88 0.64 -11.88 -12.11
C HIS A 88 1.88 -11.26 -11.50
N TRP A 89 2.43 -11.80 -10.40
CA TRP A 89 3.61 -11.28 -9.71
C TRP A 89 4.79 -11.11 -10.66
N ARG A 90 5.59 -10.09 -10.39
CA ARG A 90 6.68 -9.65 -11.27
C ARG A 90 7.98 -9.72 -10.48
N PRO A 91 8.97 -10.52 -10.92
CA PRO A 91 10.24 -10.67 -10.21
C PRO A 91 10.95 -9.34 -9.96
N GLU A 92 10.71 -8.33 -10.79
CA GLU A 92 11.27 -6.99 -10.65
C GLU A 92 10.86 -6.31 -9.34
N TYR A 93 9.67 -6.63 -8.80
CA TYR A 93 9.20 -6.12 -7.50
C TYR A 93 9.75 -6.91 -6.31
N THR A 94 10.37 -8.06 -6.58
CA THR A 94 10.98 -8.88 -5.52
C THR A 94 12.27 -8.22 -5.09
N ASP A 95 12.43 -8.08 -3.77
CA ASP A 95 13.60 -7.47 -3.14
C ASP A 95 13.84 -6.00 -3.56
N MET A 96 12.77 -5.27 -3.90
CA MET A 96 12.85 -3.84 -4.21
C MET A 96 13.49 -3.04 -3.08
N GLU A 97 13.20 -3.41 -1.84
CA GLU A 97 13.77 -2.85 -0.62
C GLU A 97 15.28 -3.10 -0.46
N LYS A 98 15.81 -4.14 -1.11
CA LYS A 98 17.27 -4.40 -1.14
C LYS A 98 17.97 -3.59 -2.23
N LYS A 99 17.24 -3.25 -3.31
CA LYS A 99 17.79 -2.59 -4.50
C LYS A 99 17.67 -1.07 -4.46
N TYR A 100 16.63 -0.55 -3.82
CA TYR A 100 16.32 0.88 -3.84
C TYR A 100 16.21 1.45 -2.43
N LYS A 101 16.54 2.74 -2.32
CA LYS A 101 16.39 3.47 -1.07
C LYS A 101 14.90 3.60 -0.75
N ILE A 102 14.50 3.09 0.42
CA ILE A 102 13.18 3.34 0.99
C ILE A 102 13.32 4.40 2.07
N VAL A 103 12.45 5.41 2.05
CA VAL A 103 12.44 6.52 3.00
C VAL A 103 11.06 6.68 3.64
N PRO A 104 10.97 7.14 4.90
CA PRO A 104 9.70 7.56 5.47
C PRO A 104 9.13 8.79 4.75
N GLN A 105 7.86 9.10 4.99
CA GLN A 105 7.30 10.39 4.59
C GLN A 105 8.08 11.56 5.20
N LEU A 106 8.00 12.72 4.54
CA LEU A 106 8.54 13.97 5.08
C LEU A 106 7.89 14.28 6.45
N PRO A 107 8.62 14.90 7.39
CA PRO A 107 7.99 15.42 8.60
C PRO A 107 6.94 16.48 8.23
N VAL A 108 5.98 16.69 9.14
CA VAL A 108 4.74 17.44 8.85
C VAL A 108 5.01 18.83 8.28
N LYS A 109 6.00 19.56 8.82
CA LYS A 109 6.33 20.92 8.38
C LYS A 109 6.81 20.94 6.94
N GLU A 110 7.71 20.03 6.59
CA GLU A 110 8.28 19.89 5.25
C GLU A 110 7.24 19.38 4.26
N LEU A 111 6.35 18.46 4.69
CA LEU A 111 5.25 17.98 3.86
C LEU A 111 4.27 19.09 3.52
N ILE A 112 3.89 19.92 4.50
CA ILE A 112 3.02 21.09 4.27
C ILE A 112 3.68 22.06 3.28
N ALA A 113 4.98 22.36 3.47
CA ALA A 113 5.71 23.23 2.56
C ALA A 113 5.80 22.65 1.13
N ALA A 114 5.97 21.33 0.99
CA ALA A 114 6.00 20.66 -0.30
C ALA A 114 4.64 20.73 -1.02
N MET A 115 3.53 20.56 -0.28
CA MET A 115 2.17 20.66 -0.82
C MET A 115 1.84 22.10 -1.25
N ASP A 116 2.14 23.10 -0.41
CA ASP A 116 1.97 24.52 -0.75
C ASP A 116 2.77 24.92 -2.00
N ARG A 117 4.00 24.41 -2.10
CA ARG A 117 4.84 24.60 -3.29
C ARG A 117 4.23 23.98 -4.54
N TRP A 118 3.72 22.75 -4.45
CA TRP A 118 3.04 22.09 -5.56
C TRP A 118 1.85 22.91 -6.05
N ASP A 119 1.01 23.38 -5.14
CA ASP A 119 -0.15 24.19 -5.48
C ASP A 119 0.25 25.48 -6.19
N LYS A 120 1.27 26.19 -5.71
CA LYS A 120 1.75 27.44 -6.31
C LYS A 120 2.45 27.27 -7.65
N GLU A 121 3.36 26.29 -7.76
CA GLU A 121 4.28 26.17 -8.90
C GLU A 121 3.75 25.26 -10.01
N VAL A 122 2.87 24.30 -9.68
CA VAL A 122 2.43 23.25 -10.62
C VAL A 122 0.91 23.20 -10.77
N GLY A 123 0.18 23.15 -9.64
CA GLY A 123 -1.26 22.92 -9.60
C GLY A 123 -2.11 24.13 -10.03
N ALA A 124 -1.72 25.34 -9.62
CA ALA A 124 -2.51 26.57 -9.80
C ALA A 124 -2.80 26.93 -11.27
N GLN A 125 -1.97 26.50 -12.22
CA GLN A 125 -2.17 26.77 -13.64
C GLN A 125 -3.00 25.71 -14.38
N ARG A 126 -3.48 24.67 -13.69
CA ARG A 126 -4.20 23.53 -14.30
C ARG A 126 -5.72 23.61 -14.18
N ILE A 127 -6.27 24.53 -13.37
CA ILE A 127 -7.71 24.78 -13.29
C ILE A 127 -8.08 25.82 -14.35
N LYS A 128 -8.64 25.38 -15.49
CA LYS A 128 -9.34 26.29 -16.40
C LYS A 128 -10.57 26.82 -15.66
N LYS A 129 -10.66 28.14 -15.45
CA LYS A 129 -11.93 28.77 -15.11
C LYS A 129 -12.87 28.54 -16.29
N PHE A 130 -13.94 27.77 -16.06
CA PHE A 130 -15.06 27.66 -16.99
C PHE A 130 -15.88 28.94 -16.95
#